data_AF-A0A2M9P4H5-F1
#
_entry.id   AF-A0A2M9P4H5-F1
#
_cell.length_a   1.000
_cell.length_b   1.000
_cell.length_c   1.000
_cell.angle_alpha   90.00
_cell.angle_beta   90.00
_cell.angle_gamma   90.00
#
_symmetry.space_group_name_H-M   'P 1'
#
loop_
_entity.id
_entity.type
_entity.pdbx_description
1 polymer ?
#
loop_
_entity_poly.entity_id
_entity_poly.type
_entity_poly.pdbx_seq_one_letter_code
_entity_poly.pdbx_strand_id
1 'polypeptide(L)' 'TRNLRFSTLKSWGLKLAKTSGFKKARIAVARKMAVILHAMWKMAVILHAMWKTNTPFRWSQEAAA' A
#
# COMPACT_ATOMS: atom_id res chain seq x y z
N THR A 1 15.53 -4.74 -8.81
CA THR A 1 16.20 -4.37 -7.54
C THR A 1 15.30 -4.76 -6.37
N ARG A 2 15.78 -5.61 -5.44
CA ARG A 2 14.98 -5.97 -4.26
C ARG A 2 14.90 -4.74 -3.37
N ASN A 3 13.70 -4.20 -3.12
CA ASN A 3 13.54 -3.05 -2.24
C ASN A 3 13.88 -3.47 -0.80
N LEU A 4 15.06 -3.06 -0.33
CA LEU A 4 15.56 -3.37 1.02
C LEU A 4 14.96 -2.47 2.10
N ARG A 5 14.20 -1.43 1.73
CA ARG A 5 13.67 -0.48 2.71
C ARG A 5 12.53 -1.13 3.50
N PHE A 6 12.56 -0.90 4.81
CA PHE A 6 11.44 -1.25 5.68
C PHE A 6 10.28 -0.31 5.38
N SER A 7 9.19 -0.87 4.87
CA SER A 7 7.94 -0.12 4.68
C SER A 7 7.06 -0.21 5.93
N THR A 8 6.22 0.80 6.14
CA THR A 8 5.22 0.83 7.21
C THR A 8 4.30 -0.39 7.19
N LEU A 9 4.03 -0.94 6.00
CA LEU A 9 3.21 -2.13 5.85
C LEU A 9 3.96 -3.40 6.26
N LYS A 10 5.28 -3.47 6.01
CA LYS A 10 6.13 -4.56 6.48
C LYS A 10 6.28 -4.55 8.01
N SER A 11 6.47 -3.38 8.63
CA SER A 11 6.57 -3.26 10.08
C SER A 11 5.24 -3.65 10.78
N TRP A 12 4.11 -3.21 10.23
CA TRP A 12 2.79 -3.62 10.71
C TRP A 12 2.56 -5.14 10.59
N GLY A 13 2.89 -5.73 9.43
CA GLY A 13 2.76 -7.18 9.22
C GLY A 13 3.62 -8.00 10.19
N LEU A 14 4.84 -7.55 10.48
CA LEU A 14 5.73 -8.19 11.46
C LEU A 14 5.21 -8.05 12.90
N LYS A 15 4.66 -6.88 13.27
CA LYS A 15 4.01 -6.69 14.58
C LYS A 15 2.82 -7.64 14.74
N LEU A 16 2.00 -7.77 13.70
CA LEU A 16 0.85 -8.67 13.70
C LEU A 16 1.24 -10.15 13.74
N ALA A 17 2.37 -10.52 13.12
CA ALA A 17 2.90 -11.88 13.22
C ALA A 17 3.31 -12.24 14.65
N LYS A 18 3.82 -11.27 15.43
CA LYS A 18 4.16 -11.46 16.85
C LYS A 18 2.92 -11.65 17.73
N THR A 19 1.82 -10.96 17.46
CA THR A 19 0.62 -11.00 18.32
C THR A 19 -0.38 -12.09 17.94
N SER A 20 -0.52 -12.38 16.64
CA SER A 20 -1.61 -13.24 16.13
C SER A 20 -1.11 -14.46 15.35
N GLY A 21 0.21 -14.62 15.22
CA GLY A 21 0.84 -15.70 14.49
C GLY A 21 0.95 -15.45 12.97
N PHE A 22 1.96 -16.08 12.36
CA PHE A 22 2.35 -15.86 10.96
C PHE A 22 1.24 -16.13 9.94
N LYS A 23 0.42 -17.18 10.16
CA LYS A 23 -0.68 -17.54 9.23
C LYS A 23 -1.71 -16.40 9.13
N LYS A 24 -2.16 -15.87 10.28
CA LYS A 24 -3.14 -14.77 10.33
C LYS A 24 -2.54 -13.46 9.81
N ALA A 25 -1.29 -13.17 10.17
CA ALA A 25 -0.60 -11.96 9.72
C ALA A 25 -0.43 -11.90 8.20
N ARG A 26 -0.06 -13.02 7.55
CA ARG A 26 0.07 -13.08 6.09
C ARG A 26 -1.26 -12.77 5.39
N ILE A 27 -2.36 -13.35 5.86
CA ILE A 27 -3.70 -13.11 5.31
C ILE A 27 -4.09 -11.64 5.49
N ALA A 28 -3.84 -11.06 6.66
CA ALA A 28 -4.16 -9.66 6.94
C ALA A 28 -3.36 -8.68 6.06
N VAL A 29 -2.06 -8.95 5.83
CA VAL A 29 -1.23 -8.18 4.91
C VAL A 29 -1.75 -8.30 3.47
N ALA A 30 -2.10 -9.50 3.01
CA ALA A 30 -2.66 -9.70 1.68
C ALA A 30 -3.98 -8.94 1.49
N ARG A 31 -4.87 -8.96 2.49
CA ARG A 31 -6.12 -8.17 2.47
C ARG A 31 -5.85 -6.68 2.35
N LYS A 32 -4.90 -6.16 3.14
CA LYS A 32 -4.53 -4.73 3.07
C LYS A 32 -3.92 -4.36 1.73
N MET A 33 -3.11 -5.24 1.13
CA MET A 33 -2.60 -5.05 -0.23
C MET A 33 -3.72 -5.04 -1.27
N ALA A 34 -4.67 -5.97 -1.19
CA ALA A 34 -5.80 -6.05 -2.11
C ALA A 34 -6.65 -4.77 -2.06
N VAL A 35 -6.89 -4.20 -0.87
CA VAL A 35 -7.62 -2.93 -0.74
C VAL A 35 -6.85 -1.77 -1.38
N ILE A 36 -5.53 -1.68 -1.17
CA ILE A 36 -4.70 -0.63 -1.78
C ILE A 36 -4.73 -0.75 -3.31
N LEU A 37 -4.51 -1.97 -3.83
CA LEU A 37 -4.53 -2.22 -5.27
C LEU A 37 -5.91 -1.97 -5.88
N HIS A 38 -6.99 -2.34 -5.19
CA HIS A 38 -8.36 -2.08 -5.64
C HIS A 38 -8.70 -0.59 -5.60
N ALA A 39 -8.23 0.14 -4.58
CA ALA A 39 -8.38 1.58 -4.54
C ALA A 39 -7.62 2.24 -5.68
N MET A 40 -6.37 1.83 -5.95
CA MET A 40 -5.60 2.28 -7.10
C MET A 40 -6.30 1.96 -8.41
N TRP A 41 -6.91 0.77 -8.55
CA TRP A 41 -7.70 0.41 -9.73
C TRP A 41 -8.93 1.30 -9.88
N LYS A 42 -9.68 1.55 -8.81
CA LYS A 42 -10.86 2.43 -8.88
C LYS A 42 -10.49 3.87 -9.19
N MET A 43 -9.38 4.36 -8.63
CA MET A 43 -8.80 5.62 -9.07
C MET A 43 -8.40 5.52 -10.54
N ALA A 44 -7.82 4.39 -10.97
CA ALA A 44 -7.48 4.06 -12.35
C ALA A 44 -8.70 3.95 -13.32
N VAL A 45 -9.90 3.74 -12.80
CA VAL A 45 -11.14 3.70 -13.60
C VAL A 45 -11.71 5.11 -13.78
N ILE A 46 -11.47 6.03 -12.84
CA ILE A 46 -11.63 7.49 -13.07
C ILE A 46 -10.47 8.03 -13.96
N LEU A 47 -9.39 7.25 -14.11
CA LEU A 47 -8.10 7.55 -14.78
C LEU A 47 -8.08 7.24 -16.28
N HIS A 48 -9.20 7.18 -16.99
CA HIS A 48 -9.11 7.42 -18.44
C HIS A 48 -8.56 8.85 -18.69
N ALA A 49 -8.76 9.77 -17.75
CA ALA A 49 -8.18 11.11 -17.77
C ALA A 49 -6.67 11.18 -17.41
N MET A 50 -6.17 10.28 -16.55
CA MET A 50 -4.80 10.39 -16.00
C MET A 50 -3.76 9.54 -16.73
N TRP A 51 -4.13 8.49 -17.48
CA TRP A 51 -3.12 7.78 -18.30
C TRP A 51 -2.47 8.70 -19.37
N LYS A 52 -3.10 9.86 -19.67
CA LYS A 52 -2.51 10.95 -20.47
C LYS A 52 -1.64 11.94 -19.69
N THR A 53 -1.73 12.02 -18.37
CA THR A 53 -1.00 13.02 -17.57
C THR A 53 -0.39 12.35 -16.35
N ASN A 54 0.95 12.32 -16.32
CA ASN A 54 1.79 11.81 -15.23
C ASN A 54 1.60 12.61 -13.93
N THR A 55 0.39 12.63 -13.38
CA THR A 55 0.10 13.25 -12.09
C THR A 55 0.40 12.22 -11.00
N PRO A 56 1.26 12.56 -10.02
CA PRO A 56 1.64 11.63 -8.99
C PRO A 56 0.45 11.34 -8.07
N PHE A 57 0.28 10.05 -7.72
CA PHE A 57 -0.65 9.62 -6.68
C PHE A 57 -0.24 10.28 -5.35
N ARG A 58 -1.02 11.24 -4.84
CA ARG A 58 -0.69 12.03 -3.65
C ARG A 58 -0.88 11.22 -2.36
N TRP A 59 0.12 10.44 -1.99
CA TRP A 59 0.34 10.09 -0.58
C TRP A 59 1.50 10.92 -0.04
N SER A 60 1.19 11.86 0.86
CA SER A 60 2.12 12.65 1.70
C SER A 60 2.89 13.81 1.03
N GLN A 61 2.24 14.97 0.92
CA GLN A 61 2.93 16.28 0.89
C GLN A 61 2.51 17.24 2.01
N GLU A 62 1.78 16.78 3.03
CA GLU A 62 1.56 17.56 4.26
C GLU A 62 2.44 17.01 5.38
N ALA A 63 3.69 17.48 5.43
CA ALA A 63 4.53 17.64 6.63
C ALA A 63 5.99 17.98 6.24
N ALA A 64 6.19 18.95 5.36
CA ALA A 64 7.47 19.66 5.27
C ALA A 64 7.15 21.14 5.46
N ALA A 65 7.50 21.65 6.64
CA ALA A 65 7.76 23.06 6.84
C ALA A 65 8.90 23.51 5.93
#